data_AF-A0A535R1R1-F1
#
_entry.id   AF-A0A535R1R1-F1
#
_cell.length_a   1.000
_cell.length_b   1.000
_cell.length_c   1.000
_cell.angle_alpha   90.00
_cell.angle_beta   90.00
_cell.angle_gamma   90.00
#
_symmetry.space_group_name_H-M   'P 1'
#
loop_
_entity.id
_entity.type
_entity.pdbx_description
1 polymer ?
#
loop_
_entity_poly.entity_id
_entity_poly.type
_entity_poly.pdbx_seq_one_letter_code
_entity_poly.pdbx_strand_id
1 'polypeptide(L)'
;MKRHRRKSGQALIEYAFLMILLATVAIAVIIMAGTQLASTYNDVSYEFSHLTDATTLAPDGVTTVSPGATPASSCPPGQTLQLMGHKWKCR
;
A
#
# COMPACT_ATOMS: atom_id res chain seq x y z
N MET A 1 -34.12 -52.56 -1.61
CA MET A 1 -32.83 -52.14 -2.21
C MET A 1 -32.35 -50.85 -1.55
N LYS A 2 -31.33 -50.90 -0.68
CA LYS A 2 -30.77 -49.70 -0.04
C LYS A 2 -29.85 -49.01 -1.05
N ARG A 3 -30.25 -47.84 -1.57
CA ARG A 3 -29.44 -47.01 -2.48
C ARG A 3 -28.19 -46.54 -1.73
N HIS A 4 -27.03 -47.10 -2.05
CA HIS A 4 -25.74 -46.53 -1.64
C HIS A 4 -25.61 -45.14 -2.29
N ARG A 5 -25.86 -44.09 -1.50
CA ARG A 5 -25.54 -42.71 -1.87
C ARG A 5 -24.05 -42.66 -2.22
N ARG A 6 -23.75 -42.31 -3.47
CA ARG A 6 -22.41 -42.19 -4.03
C ARG A 6 -21.62 -41.14 -3.23
N LYS A 7 -20.72 -41.60 -2.36
CA LYS A 7 -19.78 -40.77 -1.58
C LYS A 7 -18.74 -40.05 -2.46
N SER A 8 -18.54 -40.50 -3.71
CA SER A 8 -17.53 -39.97 -4.63
C SER A 8 -17.82 -38.57 -5.17
N GLY A 9 -19.09 -38.19 -5.35
CA GLY A 9 -19.46 -36.83 -5.81
C GLY A 9 -19.35 -35.76 -4.72
N GLN A 10 -19.47 -36.16 -3.45
CA GLN A 10 -19.37 -35.25 -2.32
C GLN A 10 -17.92 -34.79 -2.09
N ALA A 11 -16.93 -35.65 -2.33
CA ALA A 11 -15.52 -35.25 -2.24
C ALA A 11 -15.14 -34.22 -3.33
N LEU A 12 -15.64 -34.39 -4.55
CA LEU A 12 -15.33 -33.48 -5.66
C LEU A 12 -15.85 -32.06 -5.43
N ILE A 13 -17.06 -31.92 -4.88
CA ILE A 13 -17.62 -30.59 -4.62
C ILE A 13 -16.87 -29.88 -3.48
N GLU A 14 -16.41 -30.63 -2.49
CA GLU A 14 -15.62 -30.11 -1.38
C GLU A 14 -14.26 -29.57 -1.85
N TYR A 15 -13.55 -30.33 -2.69
CA TYR A 15 -12.30 -29.83 -3.30
C TYR A 15 -12.54 -28.63 -4.22
N ALA A 16 -13.65 -28.57 -4.95
CA ALA A 16 -13.99 -27.41 -5.78
C ALA A 16 -14.22 -26.16 -4.93
N PHE A 17 -14.95 -26.27 -3.81
CA PHE A 17 -15.16 -25.16 -2.88
C PHE A 17 -13.85 -24.70 -2.21
N LEU A 18 -12.96 -25.62 -1.86
CA LEU A 18 -11.64 -25.28 -1.33
C LEU A 18 -10.79 -24.50 -2.34
N MET A 19 -10.81 -24.90 -3.62
CA MET A 19 -10.07 -24.19 -4.67
C MET A 19 -10.63 -22.79 -4.93
N ILE A 20 -11.96 -22.64 -4.88
CA ILE A 20 -12.60 -21.32 -5.01
C ILE A 20 -12.21 -20.43 -3.82
N LEU A 21 -12.27 -20.96 -2.59
CA LEU A 21 -11.88 -20.23 -1.39
C LEU A 21 -10.41 -19.81 -1.42
N LEU A 22 -9.52 -20.70 -1.88
CA LEU A 22 -8.11 -20.36 -2.06
C LEU A 22 -7.92 -19.24 -3.09
N ALA A 23 -8.61 -19.33 -4.24
CA ALA A 23 -8.51 -18.33 -5.29
C ALA A 23 -9.03 -16.96 -4.83
N THR A 24 -10.15 -16.89 -4.12
CA THR A 24 -10.69 -15.61 -3.62
C THR A 24 -9.77 -14.97 -2.60
N VAL A 25 -9.19 -15.75 -1.69
CA VAL A 25 -8.21 -15.25 -0.72
C VAL A 25 -6.95 -14.73 -1.43
N ALA A 26 -6.43 -15.48 -2.42
CA ALA A 26 -5.27 -15.04 -3.19
C ALA A 26 -5.52 -13.72 -3.93
N ILE A 27 -6.68 -13.57 -4.59
CA ILE A 27 -7.06 -12.34 -5.27
C ILE A 27 -7.17 -11.17 -4.28
N ALA A 28 -7.80 -11.38 -3.12
CA ALA A 28 -7.93 -10.34 -2.11
C ALA A 28 -6.57 -9.84 -1.61
N VAL A 29 -5.62 -10.74 -1.36
CA VAL A 29 -4.26 -10.38 -0.94
C VAL A 29 -3.53 -9.60 -2.04
N ILE A 30 -3.64 -10.01 -3.30
CA ILE A 30 -3.01 -9.30 -4.42
C ILE A 30 -3.53 -7.85 -4.52
N ILE A 31 -4.84 -7.64 -4.39
CA ILE A 31 -5.44 -6.31 -4.44
C ILE A 31 -4.92 -5.44 -3.28
N MET A 32 -4.92 -5.96 -2.06
CA MET A 32 -4.41 -5.23 -0.88
C MET A 32 -2.91 -4.94 -0.95
N ALA A 33 -2.13 -5.84 -1.55
CA ALA A 33 -0.70 -5.61 -1.76
C ALA A 33 -0.46 -4.54 -2.85
N GLY A 34 -1.27 -4.55 -3.93
CA GLY A 34 -1.16 -3.59 -5.02
C GLY A 34 -1.39 -2.15 -4.57
N THR A 35 -2.39 -1.89 -3.71
CA THR A 35 -2.64 -0.54 -3.19
C THR A 35 -1.51 -0.04 -2.30
N GLN A 36 -0.96 -0.90 -1.45
CA GLN A 36 0.19 -0.57 -0.59
C GLN A 36 1.45 -0.29 -1.42
N LEU A 37 1.72 -1.10 -2.44
CA LEU A 37 2.87 -0.92 -3.32
C LEU A 37 2.77 0.39 -4.11
N ALA A 38 1.58 0.69 -4.66
CA ALA A 38 1.36 1.93 -5.40
C ALA A 38 1.54 3.17 -4.51
N SER A 39 1.00 3.13 -3.27
CA SER A 39 1.20 4.22 -2.30
C SER A 39 2.68 4.42 -1.99
N THR A 40 3.40 3.32 -1.71
CA THR A 40 4.83 3.38 -1.37
C THR A 40 5.67 3.87 -2.56
N TYR A 41 5.34 3.43 -3.77
CA TYR A 41 6.02 3.89 -4.99
C TYR A 41 5.82 5.40 -5.21
N ASN A 42 4.59 5.89 -5.04
CA ASN A 42 4.31 7.31 -5.19
C ASN A 42 5.05 8.16 -4.15
N ASP A 43 5.10 7.70 -2.89
CA ASP A 43 5.86 8.37 -1.83
C ASP A 43 7.36 8.43 -2.19
N VAL A 44 7.97 7.31 -2.59
CA VAL A 44 9.40 7.28 -2.97
C VAL A 44 9.68 8.09 -4.23
N SER A 45 8.81 8.02 -5.24
CA SER A 45 8.96 8.77 -6.48
C SER A 45 8.86 10.27 -6.24
N TYR A 46 7.96 10.70 -5.35
CA TYR A 46 7.85 12.10 -4.93
C TYR A 46 9.13 12.57 -4.24
N GLU A 47 9.64 11.81 -3.27
CA GLU A 47 10.88 12.14 -2.55
C GLU A 47 12.11 12.08 -3.46
N PHE A 48 12.13 11.25 -4.50
CA PHE A 48 13.21 11.31 -5.47
C PHE A 48 13.10 12.56 -6.35
N SER A 49 11.91 12.83 -6.89
CA SER A 49 11.65 13.98 -7.77
C SER A 49 11.91 15.32 -7.07
N HIS A 50 11.51 15.45 -5.79
CA HIS A 50 11.69 16.69 -5.04
C HIS A 50 13.17 17.02 -4.74
N LEU A 51 14.07 16.02 -4.81
CA LEU A 51 15.51 16.23 -4.64
C LEU A 51 16.15 16.77 -5.93
N THR A 52 15.54 16.49 -7.07
CA THR A 52 16.09 16.83 -8.39
C THR A 52 15.39 18.01 -9.05
N ASP A 53 14.15 18.33 -8.66
CA ASP A 53 13.33 19.35 -9.32
C ASP A 53 12.75 20.36 -8.32
N ALA A 54 13.13 21.63 -8.51
CA ALA A 54 12.76 22.77 -7.67
C ALA A 54 11.29 23.19 -7.79
N THR A 55 10.57 22.61 -8.74
CA THR A 55 9.16 22.92 -9.02
C THR A 55 8.20 21.86 -8.51
N THR A 56 8.70 20.81 -7.82
CA THR A 56 7.86 19.75 -7.27
C THR A 56 6.98 20.32 -6.16
N LEU A 57 5.66 20.24 -6.33
CA LEU A 57 4.67 20.60 -5.31
C LEU A 57 4.68 19.54 -4.21
N ALA A 58 4.70 19.97 -2.95
CA ALA A 58 4.57 19.12 -1.78
C ALA A 58 3.29 18.26 -1.84
N PRO A 59 3.17 17.20 -1.01
CA PRO A 59 2.01 16.33 -1.02
C PRO A 59 0.68 17.05 -0.70
N ASP A 60 0.75 18.31 -0.23
CA ASP A 60 -0.39 19.19 -0.02
C ASP A 60 -0.95 19.80 -1.34
N GLY A 61 -0.21 19.70 -2.44
CA GLY A 61 -0.61 20.23 -3.75
C GLY A 61 -0.62 21.75 -3.85
N VAL A 62 -0.03 22.47 -2.90
CA VAL A 62 -0.07 23.95 -2.85
C VAL A 62 1.30 24.57 -2.66
N THR A 63 2.23 23.90 -1.98
CA THR A 63 3.55 24.47 -1.67
C THR A 63 4.65 23.88 -2.53
N THR A 64 5.44 24.71 -3.21
CA THR A 64 6.66 24.24 -3.90
C THR A 64 7.81 24.18 -2.90
N VAL A 65 8.56 23.07 -2.90
CA VAL A 65 9.71 22.90 -2.00
C VAL A 65 10.98 22.96 -2.85
N SER A 66 11.91 23.84 -2.49
CA SER A 66 13.20 23.94 -3.18
C SER A 66 14.02 22.64 -2.98
N PRO A 67 14.87 22.23 -3.94
CA PRO A 67 15.62 20.98 -3.84
C PRO A 67 16.54 21.01 -2.62
N GLY A 68 16.44 19.98 -1.78
CA GLY A 68 17.21 19.89 -0.53
C GLY A 68 16.68 20.77 0.61
N ALA A 69 15.56 21.48 0.43
CA ALA A 69 14.89 22.18 1.51
C ALA A 69 13.95 21.21 2.27
N THR A 70 13.96 21.31 3.59
CA THR A 70 12.93 20.71 4.45
C THR A 70 11.58 21.35 4.13
N PRO A 71 10.55 20.61 3.69
CA PRO A 71 9.20 21.16 3.61
C PRO A 71 8.80 21.71 4.97
N ALA A 72 8.31 22.94 5.00
CA ALA A 72 7.85 23.61 6.21
C ALA A 72 6.52 23.01 6.69
N SER A 73 6.51 21.73 7.08
CA SER A 73 5.44 21.24 7.94
C SER A 73 5.65 21.89 9.31
N SER A 74 4.80 22.86 9.66
CA SER A 74 4.78 23.45 11.00
C SER A 74 4.47 22.36 12.01
N CYS A 75 5.51 21.76 12.58
CA CYS A 75 5.32 20.84 13.69
C CYS A 75 4.66 21.60 14.85
N PRO A 76 3.81 20.92 15.63
CA PRO A 76 3.28 21.48 16.87
C PRO A 76 4.40 22.10 17.73
N PRO A 77 4.13 23.19 18.46
CA PRO A 77 5.14 23.83 19.30
C PRO A 77 5.71 22.81 20.29
N GLY A 78 7.05 22.67 20.27
CA GLY A 78 7.78 21.68 21.07
C GLY A 78 8.25 20.45 20.29
N GLN A 79 7.85 20.29 19.03
CA GLN A 79 8.34 19.24 18.15
C GLN A 79 9.34 19.77 17.12
N THR A 80 10.30 18.94 16.73
CA THR A 80 11.29 19.24 15.69
C THR A 80 11.07 18.37 14.47
N LEU A 81 11.25 18.96 13.29
CA LEU A 81 11.28 18.24 12.02
C LEU A 81 12.53 17.37 11.98
N GLN A 82 12.37 16.05 11.95
CA GLN A 82 13.46 15.09 11.82
C GLN A 82 13.27 14.26 10.54
N LEU A 83 14.36 14.05 9.81
CA LEU A 83 14.39 13.14 8.67
C LEU A 83 14.36 11.69 9.20
N MET A 84 13.26 10.99 8.96
CA MET A 84 13.01 9.63 9.45
C MET A 84 12.86 8.69 8.25
N GLY A 85 13.97 8.07 7.85
CA GLY A 85 14.04 7.30 6.61
C GLY A 85 14.07 8.24 5.41
N HIS A 86 13.09 8.12 4.53
CA HIS A 86 12.94 8.94 3.32
C HIS A 86 11.84 10.00 3.46
N LYS A 87 11.37 10.31 4.67
CA LYS A 87 10.32 11.31 4.88
C LYS A 87 10.60 12.15 6.11
N TRP A 88 10.27 13.44 6.02
CA TRP A 88 10.29 14.36 7.14
C TRP A 88 9.11 14.09 8.09
N LYS A 89 9.39 13.91 9.39
CA LYS A 89 8.37 13.68 10.42
C LYS A 89 8.59 14.60 11.61
N CYS A 90 7.50 15.03 12.25
CA CYS A 90 7.56 15.78 13.50
C CYS A 90 7.80 14.83 14.68
N ARG A 91 8.71 15.22 15.58
CA ARG A 91 9.00 14.50 16.82
C ARG A 91 9.03 15.44 18.01
#